data_AF-A0A150GG69-F1
#
_entry.id   AF-A0A150GG69-F1
#
_cell.length_a   1.000
_cell.length_b   1.000
_cell.length_c   1.000
_cell.angle_alpha   90.00
_cell.angle_beta   90.00
_cell.angle_gamma   90.00
#
_symmetry.space_group_name_H-M   'P 1'
#
loop_
_entity.id
_entity.type
_entity.pdbx_description
1 polymer ?
#
loop_
_entity_poly.entity_id
_entity_poly.type
_entity_poly.pdbx_seq_one_letter_code
_entity_poly.pdbx_strand_id
1 'polypeptide(L)'
;MDSRAKEIADAVAYMHVLLDPLRCDVFLERVINKPKRALGDKTVLALRGAARAAGITLGQFLFGDCVRPENSPPPPRLPQEALPNGPADLRVLAPGIGADSPLKSVKLTKKAAQGLQELRGLVIFLRDEALRGTPVEGLLRACLKLSGYESALDQLAEKGKTREESAASTDDASTEAAERLERLEMLIELASDPGSWVTGGSFEDTEALPTAAADSLGGSGSAPLGAGLLGVARFLEHAALVTGETGDGKGERNAVRLSTLHGAKGLEFERVFIVGVEEGILPSSLSELPAEERRLFYVGLTRAKDQLHVSYCESRTQYGKTVEARPSTFLSALKPFTSS
;
A
#
# COMPACT_ATOMS: atom_id res chain seq x y z
N MET A 1 9.52 -1.74 10.00
CA MET A 1 8.52 -1.60 8.93
C MET A 1 8.21 -0.13 8.81
N ASP A 2 8.78 0.49 7.79
CA ASP A 2 8.83 1.94 7.57
C ASP A 2 7.42 2.56 7.57
N SER A 3 7.26 3.71 8.22
CA SER A 3 5.95 4.33 8.50
C SER A 3 5.39 5.15 7.34
N ARG A 4 6.13 5.30 6.23
CA ARG A 4 5.88 6.38 5.27
C ARG A 4 4.70 6.21 4.31
N ALA A 5 4.07 5.04 4.20
CA ALA A 5 2.93 4.84 3.29
C ALA A 5 1.97 3.71 3.74
N LYS A 6 1.59 3.69 5.02
CA LYS A 6 0.74 2.60 5.55
C LYS A 6 -0.64 2.57 4.88
N GLU A 7 -1.20 3.73 4.60
CA GLU A 7 -2.48 3.95 3.92
C GLU A 7 -2.47 3.49 2.46
N ILE A 8 -1.40 3.77 1.70
CA ILE A 8 -1.26 3.24 0.33
C ILE A 8 -1.25 1.71 0.37
N ALA A 9 -0.45 1.12 1.25
CA ALA A 9 -0.39 -0.33 1.39
C ALA A 9 -1.71 -0.94 1.92
N ASP A 10 -2.52 -0.19 2.67
CA ASP A 10 -3.87 -0.60 3.06
C ASP A 10 -4.84 -0.56 1.86
N ALA A 11 -4.79 0.49 1.03
CA ALA A 11 -5.58 0.59 -0.19
C ALA A 11 -5.21 -0.49 -1.23
N VAL A 12 -3.92 -0.74 -1.44
CA VAL A 12 -3.41 -1.83 -2.30
C VAL A 12 -3.85 -3.20 -1.76
N ALA A 13 -3.81 -3.40 -0.44
CA ALA A 13 -4.28 -4.64 0.16
C ALA A 13 -5.79 -4.86 -0.05
N TYR A 14 -6.61 -3.80 -0.02
CA TYR A 14 -8.02 -3.90 -0.41
C TYR A 14 -8.19 -4.34 -1.86
N MET A 15 -7.38 -3.83 -2.79
CA MET A 15 -7.44 -4.23 -4.19
C MET A 15 -7.02 -5.69 -4.40
N HIS A 16 -6.04 -6.19 -3.64
CA HIS A 16 -5.73 -7.63 -3.63
C HIS A 16 -6.89 -8.49 -3.10
N VAL A 17 -7.57 -8.04 -2.04
CA VAL A 17 -8.75 -8.72 -1.50
C VAL A 17 -9.91 -8.69 -2.49
N LEU A 18 -10.07 -7.61 -3.24
CA LEU A 18 -11.06 -7.51 -4.31
C LEU A 18 -10.77 -8.50 -5.44
N LEU A 19 -9.50 -8.63 -5.84
CA LEU A 19 -9.07 -9.48 -6.94
C LEU A 19 -9.28 -10.97 -6.62
N ASP A 20 -8.75 -11.46 -5.49
CA ASP A 20 -8.85 -12.86 -5.09
C ASP A 20 -9.18 -13.02 -3.59
N PRO A 21 -10.44 -12.75 -3.19
CA PRO A 21 -10.84 -12.74 -1.78
C PRO A 21 -10.68 -14.10 -1.08
N LEU A 22 -10.61 -15.20 -1.84
CA LEU A 22 -10.53 -16.55 -1.28
C LEU A 22 -9.09 -16.99 -1.00
N ARG A 23 -8.08 -16.35 -1.59
CA ARG A 23 -6.67 -16.78 -1.50
C ARG A 23 -5.69 -15.68 -1.05
N CYS A 24 -6.17 -14.51 -0.65
CA CYS A 24 -5.36 -13.34 -0.31
C CYS A 24 -5.16 -13.11 1.21
N ASP A 25 -4.96 -14.16 2.02
CA ASP A 25 -4.98 -14.07 3.50
C ASP A 25 -4.05 -12.99 4.07
N VAL A 26 -2.85 -12.81 3.50
CA VAL A 26 -1.87 -11.80 3.95
C VAL A 26 -2.43 -10.38 3.84
N PHE A 27 -3.05 -10.05 2.70
CA PHE A 27 -3.65 -8.74 2.46
C PHE A 27 -4.96 -8.57 3.24
N LEU A 28 -5.76 -9.63 3.33
CA LEU A 28 -6.97 -9.66 4.12
C LEU A 28 -6.69 -9.33 5.59
N GLU A 29 -5.70 -9.98 6.20
CA GLU A 29 -5.33 -9.74 7.60
C GLU A 29 -4.87 -8.31 7.86
N ARG A 30 -4.30 -7.65 6.86
CA ARG A 30 -3.90 -6.25 6.94
C ARG A 30 -5.12 -5.31 7.03
N VAL A 31 -6.16 -5.57 6.26
CA VAL A 31 -7.31 -4.67 6.12
C VAL A 31 -8.56 -5.11 6.89
N ILE A 32 -8.60 -6.33 7.40
CA ILE A 32 -9.78 -6.91 8.09
C ILE A 32 -10.29 -6.01 9.21
N ASN A 33 -9.40 -5.31 9.91
CA ASN A 33 -9.74 -4.38 11.00
C ASN A 33 -9.27 -2.93 10.72
N LYS A 34 -9.15 -2.53 9.45
CA LYS A 34 -8.82 -1.16 9.04
C LYS A 34 -9.84 -0.63 8.03
N PRO A 35 -10.65 0.39 8.34
CA PRO A 35 -10.79 1.04 9.66
C PRO A 35 -11.29 0.07 10.74
N LYS A 36 -11.29 0.50 12.00
CA LYS A 36 -11.60 -0.38 13.14
C LYS A 36 -13.02 -0.95 13.05
N ARG A 37 -13.12 -2.28 12.99
CA ARG A 37 -14.37 -3.08 12.93
C ARG A 37 -14.65 -3.88 14.20
N ALA A 38 -14.04 -3.48 15.32
CA ALA A 38 -14.08 -4.21 16.59
C ALA A 38 -13.54 -5.66 16.51
N LEU A 39 -12.67 -5.94 15.53
CA LEU A 39 -11.99 -7.23 15.36
C LEU A 39 -10.60 -7.16 16.00
N GLY A 40 -10.54 -7.36 17.33
CA GLY A 40 -9.26 -7.40 18.05
C GLY A 40 -8.42 -8.63 17.71
N ASP A 41 -7.15 -8.63 18.12
CA ASP A 41 -6.18 -9.70 17.77
C ASP A 41 -6.65 -11.09 18.18
N LYS A 42 -7.28 -11.22 19.37
CA LYS A 42 -7.88 -12.48 19.82
C LYS A 42 -9.01 -12.96 18.90
N THR A 43 -9.81 -12.03 18.37
CA THR A 43 -10.90 -12.34 17.44
C THR A 43 -10.35 -12.80 16.11
N VAL A 44 -9.35 -12.11 15.56
CA VAL A 44 -8.67 -12.49 14.32
C VAL A 44 -8.00 -13.86 14.47
N LEU A 45 -7.34 -14.11 15.60
CA LEU A 45 -6.74 -15.42 15.90
C LEU A 45 -7.80 -16.53 15.98
N ALA A 46 -8.97 -16.26 16.57
CA ALA A 46 -10.06 -17.22 16.63
C ALA A 46 -10.65 -17.52 15.23
N LEU A 47 -10.79 -16.51 14.37
CA LEU A 47 -11.19 -16.69 12.96
C LEU A 47 -10.18 -17.57 12.21
N ARG A 48 -8.88 -17.32 12.36
CA ARG A 48 -7.83 -18.16 11.77
C ARG A 48 -7.88 -19.60 12.31
N GLY A 49 -8.09 -19.76 13.61
CA GLY A 49 -8.21 -21.07 14.25
C GLY A 49 -9.38 -21.88 13.69
N ALA A 50 -10.54 -21.24 13.52
CA ALA A 50 -11.72 -21.88 12.95
C ALA A 50 -11.54 -22.23 11.47
N ALA A 51 -10.97 -21.32 10.67
CA ALA A 51 -10.64 -21.59 9.26
C ALA A 51 -9.70 -22.80 9.12
N ARG A 52 -8.65 -22.84 9.95
CA ARG A 52 -7.70 -23.96 9.99
C ARG A 52 -8.37 -25.27 10.42
N ALA A 53 -9.26 -25.23 11.40
CA ALA A 53 -10.00 -26.42 11.85
C ALA A 53 -10.93 -26.97 10.75
N ALA A 54 -11.45 -26.10 9.88
CA ALA A 54 -12.23 -26.47 8.71
C ALA A 54 -11.37 -26.87 7.49
N GLY A 55 -10.04 -26.76 7.57
CA GLY A 55 -9.12 -27.11 6.47
C GLY A 55 -9.13 -26.11 5.29
N ILE A 56 -9.56 -24.86 5.52
CA ILE A 56 -9.68 -23.83 4.49
C ILE A 56 -8.92 -22.55 4.87
N THR A 57 -8.68 -21.67 3.89
CA THR A 57 -8.04 -20.36 4.11
C THR A 57 -8.95 -19.40 4.89
N LEU A 58 -8.39 -18.33 5.47
CA LEU A 58 -9.20 -17.31 6.13
C LEU A 58 -10.15 -16.65 5.12
N GLY A 59 -9.68 -16.33 3.92
CA GLY A 59 -10.51 -15.81 2.83
C GLY A 59 -11.69 -16.71 2.50
N GLN A 60 -11.45 -18.01 2.31
CA GLN A 60 -12.52 -18.99 2.09
C GLN A 60 -13.51 -19.04 3.25
N PHE A 61 -13.03 -18.98 4.49
CA PHE A 61 -13.89 -19.00 5.67
C PHE A 61 -14.77 -17.75 5.79
N LEU A 62 -14.29 -16.57 5.40
CA LEU A 62 -15.04 -15.32 5.48
C LEU A 62 -15.96 -15.07 4.27
N PHE A 63 -15.56 -15.51 3.08
CA PHE A 63 -16.19 -15.10 1.82
C PHE A 63 -16.73 -16.26 0.98
N GLY A 64 -16.37 -17.51 1.29
CA GLY A 64 -16.70 -18.67 0.44
C GLY A 64 -18.19 -18.94 0.29
N ASP A 65 -19.02 -18.45 1.21
CA ASP A 65 -20.48 -18.55 1.18
C ASP A 65 -21.17 -17.35 0.51
N CYS A 66 -20.45 -16.27 0.19
CA CYS A 66 -21.06 -15.02 -0.29
C CYS A 66 -20.41 -14.42 -1.54
N VAL A 67 -19.17 -14.76 -1.86
CA VAL A 67 -18.52 -14.30 -3.10
C VAL A 67 -18.89 -15.22 -4.26
N ARG A 68 -19.42 -14.60 -5.30
CA ARG A 68 -19.75 -15.24 -6.57
C ARG A 68 -18.50 -15.72 -7.32
N PRO A 69 -18.59 -16.83 -8.08
CA PRO A 69 -17.55 -17.22 -9.02
C PRO A 69 -17.32 -16.13 -10.09
N GLU A 70 -16.10 -15.99 -10.58
CA GLU A 70 -15.69 -14.97 -11.57
C GLU A 70 -16.49 -15.04 -12.88
N ASN A 71 -16.88 -16.25 -13.27
CA ASN A 71 -17.59 -16.50 -14.53
C ASN A 71 -19.10 -16.25 -14.42
N SER A 72 -19.60 -15.89 -13.23
CA SER A 72 -21.04 -15.64 -13.05
C SER A 72 -21.37 -14.18 -13.37
N PRO A 73 -22.45 -13.91 -14.13
CA PRO A 73 -22.82 -12.55 -14.46
C PRO A 73 -23.17 -11.78 -13.18
N PRO A 74 -22.73 -10.51 -13.04
CA PRO A 74 -23.12 -9.71 -11.88
C PRO A 74 -24.64 -9.49 -11.89
N PRO A 75 -25.29 -9.33 -10.71
CA PRO A 75 -26.71 -9.00 -10.63
C PRO A 75 -26.99 -7.68 -11.37
N PRO A 76 -28.23 -7.26 -11.65
CA PRO A 76 -28.51 -5.92 -12.17
C PRO A 76 -27.94 -4.82 -11.25
N ARG A 77 -27.48 -3.71 -11.83
CA ARG A 77 -26.95 -2.60 -11.01
C ARG A 77 -28.10 -2.02 -10.18
N LEU A 78 -27.83 -1.78 -8.90
CA LEU A 78 -28.80 -1.15 -8.02
C LEU A 78 -29.17 0.26 -8.55
N PRO A 79 -30.42 0.70 -8.40
CA PRO A 79 -30.80 2.09 -8.64
C PRO A 79 -29.90 3.04 -7.83
N GLN A 80 -29.66 4.26 -8.33
CA GLN A 80 -28.77 5.22 -7.67
C GLN A 80 -29.14 5.48 -6.20
N GLU A 81 -30.45 5.55 -5.89
CA GLU A 81 -30.98 5.75 -4.55
C GLU A 81 -30.72 4.58 -3.59
N ALA A 82 -30.49 3.38 -4.14
CA ALA A 82 -30.23 2.15 -3.40
C ALA A 82 -28.72 1.80 -3.33
N LEU A 83 -27.84 2.62 -3.91
CA LEU A 83 -26.41 2.43 -3.78
C LEU A 83 -25.98 2.72 -2.33
N PRO A 84 -25.05 1.93 -1.78
CA PRO A 84 -24.56 2.14 -0.42
C PRO A 84 -23.85 3.50 -0.34
N ASN A 85 -24.12 4.25 0.73
CA ASN A 85 -23.49 5.55 0.99
C ASN A 85 -22.37 5.47 2.02
N GLY A 86 -22.33 4.38 2.79
CA GLY A 86 -21.27 4.11 3.76
C GLY A 86 -21.29 2.67 4.28
N PRO A 87 -20.46 2.37 5.29
CA PRO A 87 -20.28 0.99 5.78
C PRO A 87 -21.57 0.33 6.23
N ALA A 88 -22.44 1.07 6.92
CA ALA A 88 -23.66 0.54 7.51
C ALA A 88 -24.64 -0.05 6.48
N ASP A 89 -24.65 0.51 5.26
CA ASP A 89 -25.53 0.09 4.16
C ASP A 89 -25.04 -1.22 3.53
N LEU A 90 -23.75 -1.53 3.61
CA LEU A 90 -23.19 -2.75 3.02
C LEU A 90 -23.69 -4.03 3.70
N ARG A 91 -24.18 -3.94 4.94
CA ARG A 91 -24.63 -5.12 5.70
C ARG A 91 -25.77 -5.86 5.02
N VAL A 92 -26.64 -5.15 4.29
CA VAL A 92 -27.76 -5.80 3.59
C VAL A 92 -27.31 -6.61 2.38
N LEU A 93 -26.09 -6.39 1.89
CA LEU A 93 -25.52 -7.06 0.72
C LEU A 93 -24.86 -8.40 1.07
N ALA A 94 -24.51 -8.63 2.33
CA ALA A 94 -23.88 -9.86 2.78
C ALA A 94 -24.81 -10.69 3.68
N PRO A 95 -24.77 -12.03 3.57
CA PRO A 95 -25.49 -12.91 4.49
C PRO A 95 -25.17 -12.60 5.95
N GLY A 96 -26.20 -12.58 6.79
CA GLY A 96 -26.04 -12.38 8.23
C GLY A 96 -25.16 -13.47 8.85
N ILE A 97 -24.39 -13.09 9.87
CA ILE A 97 -23.60 -14.04 10.67
C ILE A 97 -24.54 -14.72 11.69
N GLY A 98 -25.35 -15.64 11.18
CA GLY A 98 -26.42 -16.33 11.89
C GLY A 98 -26.17 -17.82 12.10
N ALA A 99 -27.25 -18.58 12.30
CA ALA A 99 -27.19 -20.01 12.62
C ALA A 99 -26.54 -20.86 11.51
N ASP A 100 -26.65 -20.42 10.26
CA ASP A 100 -26.21 -21.13 9.05
C ASP A 100 -24.87 -20.61 8.51
N SER A 101 -24.27 -19.61 9.18
CA SER A 101 -22.99 -19.04 8.75
C SER A 101 -21.82 -19.90 9.25
N PRO A 102 -20.79 -20.17 8.43
CA PRO A 102 -19.56 -20.86 8.87
C PRO A 102 -18.88 -20.14 10.03
N LEU A 103 -19.10 -18.81 10.12
CA LEU A 103 -18.55 -17.92 11.14
C LEU A 103 -19.18 -18.10 12.53
N LYS A 104 -20.30 -18.83 12.65
CA LYS A 104 -20.95 -19.13 13.95
C LYS A 104 -20.04 -19.85 14.93
N SER A 105 -19.08 -20.62 14.42
CA SER A 105 -18.08 -21.34 15.22
C SER A 105 -17.19 -20.39 16.05
N VAL A 106 -17.14 -19.10 15.70
CA VAL A 106 -16.35 -18.09 16.39
C VAL A 106 -17.25 -17.19 17.24
N LYS A 107 -16.91 -17.05 18.53
CA LYS A 107 -17.62 -16.13 19.44
C LYS A 107 -17.31 -14.68 19.08
N LEU A 108 -18.21 -14.03 18.37
CA LEU A 108 -18.12 -12.62 17.98
C LEU A 108 -19.02 -11.74 18.87
N THR A 109 -18.55 -10.53 19.17
CA THR A 109 -19.44 -9.50 19.74
C THR A 109 -20.40 -8.99 18.66
N LYS A 110 -21.53 -8.38 19.05
CA LYS A 110 -22.47 -7.78 18.08
C LYS A 110 -21.79 -6.79 17.14
N LYS A 111 -20.88 -5.94 17.65
CA LYS A 111 -20.12 -4.98 16.84
C LYS A 111 -19.14 -5.66 15.89
N ALA A 112 -18.43 -6.70 16.36
CA ALA A 112 -17.51 -7.46 15.52
C ALA A 112 -18.23 -8.20 14.39
N ALA A 113 -19.39 -8.79 14.69
CA ALA A 113 -20.23 -9.44 13.68
C ALA A 113 -20.75 -8.43 12.64
N GLN A 114 -21.22 -7.26 13.08
CA GLN A 114 -21.63 -6.18 12.18
C GLN A 114 -20.47 -5.70 11.30
N GLY A 115 -19.30 -5.40 11.89
CA GLY A 115 -18.13 -4.96 11.13
C GLY A 115 -17.64 -6.02 10.13
N LEU A 116 -17.68 -7.30 10.49
CA LEU A 116 -17.34 -8.37 9.57
C LEU A 116 -18.37 -8.51 8.43
N GLN A 117 -19.65 -8.32 8.71
CA GLN A 117 -20.70 -8.28 7.68
C GLN A 117 -20.56 -7.08 6.75
N GLU A 118 -20.16 -5.91 7.27
CA GLU A 118 -19.84 -4.72 6.46
C GLU A 118 -18.66 -4.99 5.51
N LEU A 119 -17.59 -5.64 5.99
CA LEU A 119 -16.46 -6.04 5.14
C LEU A 119 -16.88 -7.03 4.05
N ARG A 120 -17.71 -8.03 4.38
CA ARG A 120 -18.26 -8.98 3.40
C ARG A 120 -19.10 -8.26 2.34
N GLY A 121 -19.96 -7.33 2.76
CA GLY A 121 -20.77 -6.52 1.85
C GLY A 121 -19.93 -5.62 0.95
N LEU A 122 -18.84 -5.05 1.48
CA LEU A 122 -17.87 -4.26 0.71
C LEU A 122 -17.28 -5.07 -0.44
N VAL A 123 -16.76 -6.26 -0.14
CA VAL A 123 -16.11 -7.13 -1.13
C VAL A 123 -17.11 -7.57 -2.20
N ILE A 124 -18.34 -7.94 -1.81
CA ILE A 124 -19.41 -8.30 -2.76
C ILE A 124 -19.71 -7.12 -3.70
N PHE A 125 -19.96 -5.94 -3.13
CA PHE A 125 -20.32 -4.75 -3.89
C PHE A 125 -19.21 -4.35 -4.87
N LEU A 126 -17.97 -4.23 -4.40
CA LEU A 126 -16.84 -3.84 -5.25
C LEU A 126 -16.57 -4.87 -6.33
N ARG A 127 -16.74 -6.17 -6.04
CA ARG A 127 -16.53 -7.23 -7.03
C ARG A 127 -17.62 -7.23 -8.10
N ASP A 128 -18.88 -7.04 -7.72
CA ASP A 128 -19.97 -6.86 -8.69
C ASP A 128 -19.71 -5.64 -9.59
N GLU A 129 -19.23 -4.52 -9.03
CA GLU A 129 -18.86 -3.33 -9.81
C GLU A 129 -17.64 -3.57 -10.71
N ALA A 130 -16.64 -4.31 -10.24
CA ALA A 130 -15.51 -4.70 -11.08
C ALA A 130 -15.94 -5.62 -12.24
N LEU A 131 -16.85 -6.56 -12.00
CA LEU A 131 -17.42 -7.43 -13.04
C LEU A 131 -18.26 -6.65 -14.08
N ARG A 132 -18.78 -5.47 -13.71
CA ARG A 132 -19.42 -4.53 -14.66
C ARG A 132 -18.42 -3.67 -15.45
N GLY A 133 -17.12 -3.82 -15.22
CA GLY A 133 -16.10 -3.01 -15.88
C GLY A 133 -15.95 -1.61 -15.29
N THR A 134 -16.25 -1.41 -14.00
CA THR A 134 -15.93 -0.14 -13.34
C THR A 134 -14.41 0.09 -13.35
N PRO A 135 -13.92 1.31 -13.69
CA PRO A 135 -12.50 1.65 -13.67
C PRO A 135 -11.84 1.48 -12.29
N VAL A 136 -10.54 1.22 -12.25
CA VAL A 136 -9.78 1.06 -11.00
C VAL A 136 -9.90 2.29 -10.09
N GLU A 137 -9.87 3.50 -10.66
CA GLU A 137 -10.11 4.74 -9.92
C GLU A 137 -11.45 4.71 -9.17
N GLY A 138 -12.53 4.35 -9.88
CA GLY A 138 -13.87 4.26 -9.29
C GLY A 138 -13.96 3.19 -8.20
N LEU A 139 -13.28 2.05 -8.38
CA LEU A 139 -13.20 0.98 -7.38
C LEU A 139 -12.42 1.42 -6.14
N LEU A 140 -11.30 2.14 -6.29
CA LEU A 140 -10.50 2.69 -5.19
C LEU A 140 -11.30 3.73 -4.40
N ARG A 141 -11.92 4.71 -5.09
CA ARG A 141 -12.78 5.72 -4.44
C ARG A 141 -13.93 5.07 -3.68
N ALA A 142 -14.64 4.13 -4.32
CA ALA A 142 -15.72 3.39 -3.67
C ALA A 142 -15.21 2.59 -2.46
N CYS A 143 -14.04 1.95 -2.58
CA CYS A 143 -13.45 1.18 -1.50
C CYS A 143 -13.12 2.05 -0.29
N LEU A 144 -12.42 3.17 -0.49
CA LEU A 144 -11.98 4.06 0.58
C LEU A 144 -13.18 4.73 1.29
N LYS A 145 -14.17 5.18 0.52
CA LYS A 145 -15.43 5.73 1.05
C LYS A 145 -16.28 4.70 1.80
N LEU A 146 -16.62 3.58 1.14
CA LEU A 146 -17.59 2.60 1.66
C LEU A 146 -17.01 1.73 2.78
N SER A 147 -15.69 1.54 2.82
CA SER A 147 -15.03 0.91 3.97
C SER A 147 -15.03 1.80 5.22
N GLY A 148 -15.27 3.11 5.06
CA GLY A 148 -15.16 4.12 6.11
C GLY A 148 -13.72 4.57 6.38
N TYR A 149 -12.80 4.32 5.45
CA TYR A 149 -11.38 4.64 5.62
C TYR A 149 -11.13 6.15 5.56
N GLU A 150 -11.71 6.83 4.56
CA GLU A 150 -11.68 8.29 4.43
C GLU A 150 -12.25 8.97 5.68
N SER A 151 -13.47 8.59 6.06
CA SER A 151 -14.13 9.18 7.24
C SER A 151 -13.38 8.93 8.54
N ALA A 152 -12.64 7.82 8.66
CA ALA A 152 -11.77 7.57 9.80
C ALA A 152 -10.54 8.49 9.83
N LEU A 153 -9.95 8.79 8.67
CA LEU A 153 -8.85 9.74 8.56
C LEU A 153 -9.32 11.19 8.76
N ASP A 154 -10.46 11.58 8.19
CA ASP A 154 -11.06 12.90 8.39
C ASP A 154 -11.32 13.16 9.87
N GLN A 155 -11.94 12.19 10.57
CA GLN A 155 -12.16 12.30 12.02
C GLN A 155 -10.87 12.41 12.83
N LEU A 156 -9.77 11.79 12.38
CA LEU A 156 -8.47 11.91 13.03
C LEU A 156 -7.86 13.30 12.78
N ALA A 157 -8.01 13.84 11.57
CA ALA A 157 -7.57 15.18 11.22
C ALA A 157 -8.36 16.27 12.00
N GLU A 158 -9.68 16.11 12.15
CA GLU A 158 -10.56 17.03 12.88
C GLU A 158 -10.39 16.97 14.40
N LYS A 159 -10.19 15.78 14.97
CA LYS A 159 -9.96 15.61 16.42
C LYS A 159 -8.65 16.22 16.90
N GLY A 160 -7.65 16.38 16.03
CA GLY A 160 -6.44 17.13 16.36
C GLY A 160 -6.73 18.62 16.48
N LYS A 161 -7.45 19.20 15.51
CA LYS A 161 -7.80 20.64 15.48
C LYS A 161 -8.62 21.11 16.68
N THR A 162 -9.53 20.27 17.20
CA THR A 162 -10.39 20.62 18.35
C THR A 162 -9.69 20.50 19.72
N ARG A 163 -8.51 19.87 19.79
CA ARG A 163 -7.71 19.75 21.04
C ARG A 163 -6.62 20.83 21.18
N GLU A 164 -6.41 21.63 20.13
CA GLU A 164 -5.42 22.71 20.04
C GLU A 164 -5.63 23.84 21.05
N GLU A 165 -6.80 23.94 21.71
CA GLU A 165 -7.03 24.91 22.79
C GLU A 165 -6.37 24.54 24.13
N SER A 166 -5.65 23.40 24.26
CA SER A 166 -5.15 22.95 25.58
C SER A 166 -3.75 22.32 25.74
N ALA A 167 -2.96 21.99 24.69
CA ALA A 167 -1.55 21.57 24.89
C ALA A 167 -0.69 21.50 23.60
N ALA A 168 0.55 22.01 23.68
CA ALA A 168 1.51 22.21 22.59
C ALA A 168 2.32 20.97 22.12
N SER A 169 1.71 19.79 22.00
CA SER A 169 2.43 18.57 21.52
C SER A 169 1.61 17.67 20.59
N THR A 170 0.55 18.18 19.96
CA THR A 170 -0.43 17.37 19.19
C THR A 170 -0.45 17.69 17.69
N ASP A 171 0.35 18.65 17.23
CA ASP A 171 0.42 19.13 15.83
C ASP A 171 0.79 18.04 14.80
N ASP A 172 1.42 16.95 15.25
CA ASP A 172 1.96 15.88 14.39
C ASP A 172 0.86 14.95 13.83
N ALA A 173 -0.17 14.61 14.61
CA ALA A 173 -1.11 13.54 14.24
C ALA A 173 -2.23 13.99 13.28
N SER A 174 -2.73 15.22 13.41
CA SER A 174 -3.71 15.79 12.48
C SER A 174 -3.08 16.08 11.12
N THR A 175 -1.88 16.65 11.13
CA THR A 175 -1.07 16.89 9.94
C THR A 175 -0.75 15.56 9.25
N GLU A 176 -0.30 14.55 10.00
CA GLU A 176 -0.07 13.21 9.46
C GLU A 176 -1.34 12.59 8.84
N ALA A 177 -2.52 12.79 9.44
CA ALA A 177 -3.78 12.29 8.88
C ALA A 177 -4.17 13.00 7.57
N ALA A 178 -3.96 14.31 7.48
CA ALA A 178 -4.19 15.07 6.25
C ALA A 178 -3.23 14.66 5.13
N GLU A 179 -1.94 14.50 5.43
CA GLU A 179 -0.95 13.99 4.48
C GLU A 179 -1.27 12.58 3.98
N ARG A 180 -1.84 11.72 4.84
CA ARG A 180 -2.31 10.38 4.45
C ARG A 180 -3.46 10.47 3.43
N LEU A 181 -4.39 11.40 3.60
CA LEU A 181 -5.47 11.62 2.63
C LEU A 181 -4.92 12.11 1.28
N GLU A 182 -3.96 13.04 1.31
CA GLU A 182 -3.29 13.52 0.10
C GLU A 182 -2.56 12.38 -0.65
N ARG A 183 -1.86 11.51 0.09
CA ARG A 183 -1.22 10.32 -0.50
C ARG A 183 -2.20 9.33 -1.12
N LEU A 184 -3.40 9.19 -0.55
CA LEU A 184 -4.46 8.37 -1.13
C LEU A 184 -5.04 9.01 -2.40
N GLU A 185 -5.21 10.33 -2.43
CA GLU A 185 -5.67 11.02 -3.65
C GLU A 185 -4.63 10.92 -4.77
N MET A 186 -3.33 11.02 -4.47
CA MET A 186 -2.27 10.76 -5.47
C MET A 186 -2.33 9.32 -6.04
N LEU A 187 -2.66 8.32 -5.21
CA LEU A 187 -2.85 6.94 -5.65
C LEU A 187 -4.06 6.80 -6.60
N ILE A 188 -5.16 7.48 -6.26
CA ILE A 188 -6.36 7.54 -7.09
C ILE A 188 -6.07 8.24 -8.43
N GLU A 189 -5.35 9.36 -8.40
CA GLU A 189 -4.94 10.09 -9.60
C GLU A 189 -4.07 9.21 -10.52
N LEU A 190 -3.13 8.45 -9.94
CA LEU A 190 -2.37 7.44 -10.69
C LEU A 190 -3.30 6.40 -11.32
N ALA A 191 -4.27 5.88 -10.57
CA ALA A 191 -5.23 4.89 -11.08
C ALA A 191 -6.15 5.44 -12.19
N SER A 192 -6.33 6.76 -12.28
CA SER A 192 -7.15 7.42 -13.31
C SER A 192 -6.49 7.44 -14.70
N ASP A 193 -5.18 7.20 -14.78
CA ASP A 193 -4.40 7.20 -16.02
C ASP A 193 -3.80 5.82 -16.32
N PRO A 194 -4.56 4.88 -16.91
CA PRO A 194 -4.06 3.56 -17.29
C PRO A 194 -2.82 3.56 -18.17
N GLY A 195 -2.59 4.60 -18.97
CA GLY A 195 -1.40 4.71 -19.81
C GLY A 195 -0.10 4.87 -19.01
N SER A 196 -0.19 5.31 -17.76
CA SER A 196 0.98 5.51 -16.90
C SER A 196 1.48 4.24 -16.20
N TRP A 197 0.62 3.22 -16.08
CA TRP A 197 0.93 2.01 -15.32
C TRP A 197 0.73 0.69 -16.08
N VAL A 198 0.04 0.69 -17.21
CA VAL A 198 0.01 -0.47 -18.12
C VAL A 198 1.24 -0.42 -19.03
N THR A 199 2.23 -1.29 -18.77
CA THR A 199 3.42 -1.38 -19.63
C THR A 199 3.14 -2.24 -20.86
N GLY A 200 3.78 -1.94 -22.00
CA GLY A 200 3.62 -2.67 -23.26
C GLY A 200 4.11 -4.13 -23.27
N GLY A 201 4.49 -4.68 -22.12
CA GLY A 201 4.77 -6.11 -21.91
C GLY A 201 3.95 -6.74 -20.77
N SER A 202 3.07 -5.98 -20.12
CA SER A 202 2.18 -6.48 -19.07
C SER A 202 1.07 -7.31 -19.70
N PHE A 203 1.15 -8.64 -19.55
CA PHE A 203 0.12 -9.58 -20.00
C PHE A 203 -0.22 -9.46 -21.50
N GLU A 204 0.73 -9.76 -22.38
CA GLU A 204 0.39 -10.09 -23.79
C GLU A 204 -0.39 -11.41 -23.89
N ASP A 205 -0.33 -12.27 -22.85
CA ASP A 205 -1.06 -13.53 -22.76
C ASP A 205 -2.03 -13.53 -21.58
N THR A 206 -3.32 -13.25 -21.82
CA THR A 206 -4.39 -13.82 -20.99
C THR A 206 -5.52 -14.28 -21.90
N GLU A 207 -5.45 -15.55 -22.32
CA GLU A 207 -6.65 -16.35 -22.18
C GLU A 207 -7.00 -16.40 -20.68
N ALA A 208 -8.28 -16.24 -20.34
CA ALA A 208 -8.89 -16.65 -19.06
C ALA A 208 -8.88 -15.70 -17.82
N LEU A 209 -8.98 -14.37 -17.98
CA LEU A 209 -9.70 -13.58 -16.96
C LEU A 209 -11.09 -13.20 -17.49
N PRO A 210 -12.18 -13.74 -16.94
CA PRO A 210 -13.52 -13.51 -17.46
C PRO A 210 -13.93 -12.07 -17.21
N THR A 211 -14.09 -11.32 -18.28
CA THR A 211 -14.86 -10.09 -18.24
C THR A 211 -16.29 -10.43 -18.65
N ALA A 212 -17.18 -10.62 -17.67
CA ALA A 212 -18.62 -10.71 -17.93
C ALA A 212 -19.14 -9.45 -18.69
N ALA A 213 -18.38 -8.35 -18.64
CA ALA A 213 -18.64 -7.14 -19.41
C ALA A 213 -18.32 -7.29 -20.91
N ALA A 214 -17.43 -8.17 -21.35
CA ALA A 214 -17.17 -8.40 -22.78
C ALA A 214 -18.33 -9.12 -23.47
N ASP A 215 -18.98 -10.07 -22.81
CA ASP A 215 -20.12 -10.79 -23.41
C ASP A 215 -21.43 -9.97 -23.39
N SER A 216 -21.54 -8.99 -22.48
CA SER A 216 -22.77 -8.18 -22.32
C SER A 216 -22.81 -6.93 -23.23
N LEU A 217 -21.65 -6.48 -23.71
CA LEU A 217 -21.52 -5.39 -24.67
C LEU A 217 -21.16 -6.03 -26.02
N GLY A 218 -22.17 -6.37 -26.83
CA GLY A 218 -22.03 -7.02 -28.14
C GLY A 218 -21.21 -6.22 -29.17
N GLY A 219 -19.91 -6.06 -28.92
CA GLY A 219 -18.94 -5.37 -29.74
C GLY A 219 -17.57 -5.94 -29.47
N SER A 220 -16.81 -6.19 -30.55
CA SER A 220 -15.42 -6.66 -30.53
C SER A 220 -14.43 -5.59 -30.02
N GLY A 221 -14.77 -4.90 -28.93
CA GLY A 221 -13.95 -3.89 -28.31
C GLY A 221 -13.09 -4.51 -27.23
N SER A 222 -11.77 -4.31 -27.30
CA SER A 222 -10.86 -4.54 -26.17
C SER A 222 -11.45 -3.92 -24.90
N ALA A 223 -11.54 -4.70 -23.82
CA ALA A 223 -11.91 -4.15 -22.51
C ALA A 223 -11.03 -2.93 -22.17
N PRO A 224 -11.56 -1.88 -21.52
CA PRO A 224 -10.77 -0.71 -21.19
C PRO A 224 -9.56 -1.12 -20.34
N LEU A 225 -8.37 -0.59 -20.67
CA LEU A 225 -7.08 -1.02 -20.12
C LEU A 225 -7.04 -1.03 -18.58
N GLY A 226 -7.75 -0.10 -17.94
CA GLY A 226 -7.86 0.02 -16.48
C GLY A 226 -9.25 -0.19 -15.91
N ALA A 227 -10.03 -1.12 -16.48
CA ALA A 227 -11.36 -1.45 -16.00
C ALA A 227 -11.50 -2.90 -15.52
N GLY A 228 -12.39 -3.08 -14.54
CA GLY A 228 -12.75 -4.38 -13.99
C GLY A 228 -11.60 -5.14 -13.32
N LEU A 229 -11.78 -6.44 -13.12
CA LEU A 229 -10.81 -7.29 -12.41
C LEU A 229 -9.44 -7.34 -13.11
N LEU A 230 -9.41 -7.33 -14.45
CA LEU A 230 -8.17 -7.26 -15.22
C LEU A 230 -7.44 -5.92 -15.02
N GLY A 231 -8.18 -4.81 -15.01
CA GLY A 231 -7.61 -3.50 -14.68
C GLY A 231 -7.01 -3.47 -13.28
N VAL A 232 -7.70 -4.05 -12.29
CA VAL A 232 -7.19 -4.17 -10.92
C VAL A 232 -5.91 -5.00 -10.88
N ALA A 233 -5.86 -6.13 -11.58
CA ALA A 233 -4.67 -6.98 -11.65
C ALA A 233 -3.45 -6.24 -12.24
N ARG A 234 -3.63 -5.53 -13.36
CA ARG A 234 -2.58 -4.71 -13.99
C ARG A 234 -2.10 -3.57 -13.09
N PHE A 235 -3.03 -2.90 -12.40
CA PHE A 235 -2.68 -1.83 -11.46
C PHE A 235 -1.85 -2.36 -10.28
N LEU A 236 -2.20 -3.54 -9.75
CA LEU A 236 -1.47 -4.19 -8.67
C LEU A 236 -0.07 -4.67 -9.10
N GLU A 237 0.09 -5.16 -10.33
CA GLU A 237 1.40 -5.49 -10.91
C GLU A 237 2.31 -4.26 -10.93
N HIS A 238 1.81 -3.14 -11.45
CA HIS A 238 2.56 -1.89 -11.45
C HIS A 238 2.91 -1.42 -10.02
N ALA A 239 1.94 -1.46 -9.09
CA ALA A 239 2.18 -1.09 -7.71
C ALA A 239 3.27 -1.97 -7.05
N ALA A 240 3.32 -3.27 -7.36
CA ALA A 240 4.38 -4.16 -6.88
C ALA A 240 5.77 -3.81 -7.44
N LEU A 241 5.85 -3.43 -8.72
CA LEU A 241 7.11 -3.00 -9.35
C LEU A 241 7.62 -1.67 -8.76
N VAL A 242 6.74 -0.68 -8.63
CA VAL A 242 7.08 0.64 -8.08
C VAL A 242 7.48 0.54 -6.60
N THR A 243 6.80 -0.30 -5.81
CA THR A 243 7.14 -0.49 -4.39
C THR A 243 8.43 -1.29 -4.16
N GLY A 244 8.90 -2.04 -5.16
CA GLY A 244 10.17 -2.77 -5.12
C GLY A 244 11.39 -1.92 -5.51
N GLU A 245 11.22 -0.92 -6.38
CA GLU A 245 12.36 -0.23 -7.02
C GLU A 245 12.32 1.32 -6.91
N THR A 246 11.23 1.94 -6.49
CA THR A 246 11.10 3.41 -6.55
C THR A 246 10.29 3.98 -5.39
N GLY A 247 11.01 4.58 -4.44
CA GLY A 247 10.46 5.56 -3.50
C GLY A 247 10.18 6.93 -4.12
N ASP A 248 9.84 7.02 -5.41
CA ASP A 248 9.61 8.29 -6.10
C ASP A 248 8.32 8.19 -6.94
N GLY A 249 7.17 8.44 -6.32
CA GLY A 249 5.99 8.88 -7.06
C GLY A 249 6.31 10.22 -7.73
N LYS A 250 5.79 10.44 -8.95
CA LYS A 250 5.88 11.65 -9.79
C LYS A 250 6.34 12.92 -9.05
N GLY A 251 7.64 13.07 -8.81
CA GLY A 251 8.32 14.33 -8.56
C GLY A 251 8.90 14.80 -9.89
N GLU A 252 8.92 16.10 -10.13
CA GLU A 252 9.50 16.71 -11.33
C GLU A 252 10.80 16.00 -11.75
N ARG A 253 10.98 15.77 -13.06
CA ARG A 253 12.23 15.23 -13.66
C ARG A 253 13.49 16.07 -13.36
N ASN A 254 13.36 17.12 -12.55
CA ASN A 254 14.37 18.06 -12.11
C ASN A 254 14.43 18.18 -10.57
N ALA A 255 14.42 17.05 -9.87
CA ALA A 255 14.55 16.99 -8.42
C ALA A 255 15.87 16.33 -7.99
N VAL A 256 16.33 16.65 -6.78
CA VAL A 256 17.49 15.98 -6.17
C VAL A 256 17.10 14.57 -5.73
N ARG A 257 17.72 13.55 -6.30
CA ARG A 257 17.51 12.15 -5.90
C ARG A 257 18.25 11.84 -4.60
N LEU A 258 17.51 11.53 -3.55
CA LEU A 258 18.05 11.00 -2.31
C LEU A 258 17.98 9.48 -2.32
N SER A 259 19.10 8.81 -2.06
CA SER A 259 19.16 7.35 -1.99
C SER A 259 20.22 6.89 -0.99
N THR A 260 20.17 5.61 -0.65
CA THR A 260 21.26 4.95 0.08
C THR A 260 22.35 4.51 -0.89
N LEU A 261 23.58 4.31 -0.41
CA LEU A 261 24.68 3.79 -1.23
C LEU A 261 24.33 2.45 -1.92
N HIS A 262 23.54 1.61 -1.25
CA HIS A 262 23.06 0.33 -1.81
C HIS A 262 22.08 0.56 -2.98
N GLY A 263 21.15 1.50 -2.83
CA GLY A 263 20.16 1.84 -3.86
C GLY A 263 20.74 2.57 -5.08
N ALA A 264 21.99 3.03 -5.00
CA ALA A 264 22.67 3.69 -6.10
C ALA A 264 23.42 2.71 -7.04
N LYS A 265 23.46 1.41 -6.71
CA LYS A 265 24.19 0.40 -7.50
C LYS A 265 23.62 0.33 -8.93
N GLY A 266 24.49 0.46 -9.93
CA GLY A 266 24.10 0.41 -11.35
C GLY A 266 23.56 1.73 -11.92
N LEU A 267 23.44 2.77 -11.09
CA LEU A 267 23.05 4.12 -11.52
C LEU A 267 24.27 5.03 -11.66
N GLU A 268 24.16 6.12 -12.40
CA GLU A 268 25.22 7.12 -12.54
C GLU A 268 24.61 8.52 -12.66
N PHE A 269 25.30 9.52 -12.10
CA PHE A 269 24.82 10.90 -12.03
C PHE A 269 25.95 11.89 -12.37
N GLU A 270 25.61 13.03 -12.97
CA GLU A 270 26.58 14.10 -13.24
C GLU A 270 27.26 14.58 -11.95
N ARG A 271 26.47 14.76 -10.88
CA ARG A 271 26.95 15.21 -9.57
C ARG A 271 26.44 14.30 -8.46
N VAL A 272 27.34 13.90 -7.57
CA VAL A 272 27.01 13.03 -6.42
C VAL A 272 27.49 13.68 -5.12
N PHE A 273 26.62 13.68 -4.12
CA PHE A 273 26.93 14.10 -2.75
C PHE A 273 26.87 12.88 -1.84
N ILE A 274 28.01 12.43 -1.32
CA ILE A 274 28.07 11.41 -0.28
C ILE A 274 28.24 12.13 1.06
N VAL A 275 27.20 12.09 1.88
CA VAL A 275 27.15 12.78 3.16
C VAL A 275 27.29 11.81 4.33
N GLY A 276 27.80 12.29 5.46
CA GLY A 276 27.92 11.49 6.68
C GLY A 276 28.97 10.39 6.57
N VAL A 277 30.09 10.66 5.89
CA VAL A 277 31.23 9.74 5.79
C VAL A 277 32.06 9.80 7.07
N GLU A 278 31.48 9.22 8.12
CA GLU A 278 31.92 9.29 9.51
C GLU A 278 32.17 7.89 10.09
N GLU A 279 33.08 7.79 11.05
CA GLU A 279 33.25 6.56 11.83
C GLU A 279 31.95 6.16 12.53
N GLY A 280 31.58 4.90 12.36
CA GLY A 280 30.35 4.33 12.91
C GLY A 280 29.10 4.50 12.05
N ILE A 281 29.15 5.32 10.98
CA ILE A 281 28.13 5.41 9.93
C ILE A 281 28.63 4.75 8.64
N LEU A 282 29.81 5.13 8.17
CA LEU A 282 30.48 4.55 7.01
C LEU A 282 32.00 4.57 7.25
N PRO A 283 32.59 3.49 7.81
CA PRO A 283 31.98 2.18 8.02
C PRO A 283 30.94 2.16 9.15
N SER A 284 29.85 1.42 8.94
CA SER A 284 28.82 1.23 9.97
C SER A 284 29.36 0.47 11.18
N SER A 285 29.05 0.94 12.40
CA SER A 285 29.38 0.23 13.65
C SER A 285 28.69 -1.14 13.75
N LEU A 286 27.62 -1.35 12.98
CA LEU A 286 26.84 -2.58 12.97
C LEU A 286 27.40 -3.63 11.99
N SER A 287 28.40 -3.26 11.17
CA SER A 287 29.00 -4.16 10.20
C SER A 287 30.24 -4.83 10.78
N GLU A 288 30.26 -6.16 10.79
CA GLU A 288 31.43 -6.96 11.17
C GLU A 288 32.43 -7.13 10.00
N LEU A 289 32.11 -6.60 8.82
CA LEU A 289 32.88 -6.77 7.58
C LEU A 289 33.34 -5.42 7.00
N PRO A 290 34.42 -4.82 7.53
CA PRO A 290 34.93 -3.52 7.06
C PRO A 290 35.30 -3.49 5.57
N ALA A 291 35.64 -4.66 5.00
CA ALA A 291 35.94 -4.80 3.58
C ALA A 291 34.69 -4.60 2.69
N GLU A 292 33.51 -4.97 3.18
CA GLU A 292 32.25 -4.81 2.46
C GLU A 292 31.78 -3.35 2.48
N GLU A 293 31.87 -2.69 3.63
CA GLU A 293 31.63 -1.24 3.76
C GLU A 293 32.57 -0.43 2.85
N ARG A 294 33.82 -0.87 2.72
CA ARG A 294 34.78 -0.26 1.79
C ARG A 294 34.35 -0.43 0.33
N ARG A 295 33.82 -1.60 -0.05
CA ARG A 295 33.26 -1.82 -1.40
C ARG A 295 32.03 -0.96 -1.63
N LEU A 296 31.18 -0.80 -0.62
CA LEU A 296 30.01 0.06 -0.69
C LEU A 296 30.40 1.52 -0.90
N PHE A 297 31.41 2.00 -0.17
CA PHE A 297 31.96 3.34 -0.38
C PHE A 297 32.53 3.49 -1.80
N TYR A 298 33.31 2.52 -2.28
CA TYR A 298 33.81 2.50 -3.66
C TYR A 298 32.69 2.56 -4.71
N VAL A 299 31.60 1.81 -4.51
CA VAL A 299 30.42 1.88 -5.39
C VAL A 299 29.89 3.31 -5.40
N GLY A 300 29.73 3.95 -4.23
CA GLY A 300 29.30 5.35 -4.12
C GLY A 300 30.21 6.33 -4.88
N LEU A 301 31.52 6.22 -4.70
CA LEU A 301 32.51 7.06 -5.37
C LEU A 301 32.38 6.96 -6.90
N THR A 302 32.14 5.76 -7.43
CA THR A 302 32.04 5.51 -8.87
C THR A 302 30.68 5.83 -9.48
N ARG A 303 29.72 6.36 -8.71
CA ARG A 303 28.43 6.80 -9.28
C ARG A 303 28.52 8.20 -9.92
N ALA A 304 29.55 8.98 -9.58
CA ALA A 304 29.75 10.33 -10.09
C ALA A 304 30.44 10.30 -11.47
N LYS A 305 29.89 11.05 -12.43
CA LYS A 305 30.52 11.27 -13.74
C LYS A 305 31.45 12.49 -13.73
N ASP A 306 30.96 13.64 -13.26
CA ASP A 306 31.68 14.90 -13.37
C ASP A 306 32.16 15.40 -12.00
N GLN A 307 31.27 15.43 -11.01
CA GLN A 307 31.59 15.98 -9.69
C GLN A 307 31.16 15.05 -8.56
N LEU A 308 32.09 14.84 -7.63
CA LEU A 308 31.86 14.11 -6.39
C LEU A 308 32.17 15.03 -5.21
N HIS A 309 31.20 15.18 -4.32
CA HIS A 309 31.34 15.86 -3.04
C HIS A 309 31.20 14.84 -1.92
N VAL A 310 32.18 14.81 -1.02
CA VAL A 310 32.15 13.94 0.16
C VAL A 310 32.22 14.81 1.41
N SER A 311 31.30 14.61 2.35
CA SER A 311 31.25 15.40 3.58
C SER A 311 31.07 14.54 4.83
N TYR A 312 31.58 15.09 5.93
CA TYR A 312 31.40 14.61 7.30
C TYR A 312 31.13 15.81 8.22
N CYS A 313 30.54 15.56 9.38
CA CYS A 313 30.27 16.59 10.38
C CYS A 313 31.25 16.48 11.56
N GLU A 314 31.51 17.58 12.27
CA GLU A 314 32.25 17.55 13.55
C GLU A 314 31.37 17.11 14.72
N SER A 315 30.07 17.38 14.63
CA SER A 315 29.06 16.92 15.60
C SER A 315 27.77 16.54 14.91
N ARG A 316 27.08 15.52 15.44
CA ARG A 316 25.84 14.99 14.88
C ARG A 316 24.82 14.75 15.98
N THR A 317 23.59 15.15 15.74
CA THR A 317 22.45 14.74 16.58
C THR A 317 21.86 13.45 16.04
N GLN A 318 21.94 12.37 16.81
CA GLN A 318 21.38 11.07 16.49
C GLN A 318 20.55 10.56 17.67
N TYR A 319 19.31 10.13 17.41
CA TYR A 319 18.37 9.67 18.44
C TYR A 319 18.20 10.65 19.63
N GLY A 320 18.16 11.95 19.33
CA GLY A 320 17.97 13.00 20.33
C GLY A 320 19.20 13.30 21.20
N LYS A 321 20.36 12.69 20.92
CA LYS A 321 21.64 13.00 21.58
C LYS A 321 22.63 13.57 20.57
N THR A 322 23.29 14.66 20.94
CA THR A 322 24.40 15.20 20.15
C THR A 322 25.68 14.48 20.54
N VAL A 323 26.34 13.88 19.56
CA VAL A 323 27.62 13.16 19.72
C VAL A 323 28.67 13.83 18.85
N GLU A 324 29.91 13.80 19.32
CA GLU A 324 31.07 14.19 18.51
C GLU A 324 31.24 13.17 17.38
N ALA A 325 31.32 13.65 16.15
CA ALA A 325 31.47 12.82 14.96
C ALA A 325 32.94 12.84 14.51
N ARG A 326 33.46 11.67 14.17
CA ARG A 326 34.83 11.53 13.66
C ARG A 326 34.80 11.24 12.16
N PRO A 327 35.70 11.84 11.36
CA PRO A 327 35.79 11.52 9.94
C PRO A 327 36.11 10.04 9.74
N SER A 328 35.49 9.43 8.72
CA SER A 328 35.74 8.03 8.38
C SER A 328 37.20 7.77 8.04
N THR A 329 37.71 6.64 8.49
CA THR A 329 39.01 6.09 8.08
C THR A 329 39.11 5.90 6.57
N PHE A 330 38.00 5.73 5.86
CA PHE A 330 38.01 5.63 4.39
C PHE A 330 38.46 6.91 3.70
N LEU A 331 38.27 8.09 4.32
CA LEU A 331 38.72 9.37 3.77
C LEU A 331 40.25 9.46 3.71
N SER A 332 40.95 8.87 4.69
CA SER A 332 42.42 8.85 4.71
C SER A 332 43.03 8.10 3.51
N ALA A 333 42.27 7.18 2.90
CA ALA A 333 42.70 6.44 1.73
C ALA A 333 42.58 7.25 0.43
N LEU A 334 41.79 8.33 0.44
CA LEU A 334 41.68 9.26 -0.67
C LEU A 334 42.87 10.22 -0.61
N LYS A 335 43.94 9.88 -1.34
CA LYS A 335 45.12 10.75 -1.41
C LYS A 335 44.75 12.08 -2.06
N PRO A 336 45.01 13.24 -1.42
CA PRO A 336 44.87 14.52 -2.09
C PRO A 336 45.88 14.57 -3.24
N PHE A 337 45.43 15.01 -4.42
CA PHE A 337 46.34 15.32 -5.52
C PHE A 337 47.11 16.59 -5.16
N THR A 338 48.35 16.45 -4.69
CA THR A 338 49.26 17.57 -4.53
C THR A 338 50.06 17.71 -5.83
N SER A 339 49.77 18.75 -6.62
CA SER A 339 50.62 19.14 -7.74
C SER A 339 51.94 19.67 -7.16
N SER A 340 52.99 18.84 -7.19
CA SER A 340 54.38 19.27 -6.98
C SER A 340 54.96 19.81 -8.28
#